data_AF-A0A2G6TAJ0-F1
#
_entry.id   AF-A0A2G6TAJ0-F1
#
_cell.length_a   1.000
_cell.length_b   1.000
_cell.length_c   1.000
_cell.angle_alpha   90.00
_cell.angle_beta   90.00
_cell.angle_gamma   90.00
#
_symmetry.space_group_name_H-M   'P 1'
#
loop_
_entity.id
_entity.type
_entity.pdbx_description
1 polymer ?
#
loop_
_entity_poly.entity_id
_entity_poly.type
_entity_poly.pdbx_seq_one_letter_code
_entity_poly.pdbx_strand_id
1 'polypeptide(L)'
;MKNIFPYPYYIYGSDDSTDQDVIIIVPKEDMPETQEDRKNKVFFLLKEYDLKWNATLAVIENGKISDTIFTKSWIDSLNNAVLETYSLHQQEYDLLITERQTRNKTLAIYKAVRTVLTMLTRTEYRTQIRPIIKGIHDFNLKLEVLGKIDFLSLSEFHQKNTPDADIWKIIAFYIGQNIALIENDIEIYTKKNFISHYNDLSDFIYRKTITADDKMILQRYINHWLKLLQNFGEFKSANGFLTCKEECIDMLNEKF
;
A
#
# COMPACT_ATOMS: atom_id res chain seq x y z
N MET A 1 32.08 -4.11 19.71
CA MET A 1 32.12 -3.67 18.29
C MET A 1 30.67 -3.47 17.86
N LYS A 2 30.31 -2.35 17.23
CA LYS A 2 28.98 -2.26 16.60
C LYS A 2 29.00 -3.27 15.45
N ASN A 3 28.11 -4.26 15.48
CA ASN A 3 27.95 -5.18 14.36
C ASN A 3 27.54 -4.34 13.14
N ILE A 4 28.32 -4.41 12.07
CA ILE A 4 28.02 -3.71 10.82
C ILE A 4 26.88 -4.49 10.16
N PHE A 5 25.82 -3.79 9.76
CA PHE A 5 24.68 -4.42 9.10
C PHE A 5 25.13 -5.07 7.77
N PRO A 6 24.82 -6.35 7.53
CA PRO A 6 25.53 -7.15 6.53
C PRO A 6 24.99 -7.01 5.10
N TYR A 7 23.91 -6.23 4.89
CA TYR A 7 23.25 -6.10 3.60
C TYR A 7 23.21 -4.64 3.15
N PRO A 8 23.34 -4.37 1.83
CA PRO A 8 22.94 -3.09 1.27
C PRO A 8 21.47 -2.80 1.56
N TYR A 9 21.14 -1.54 1.76
CA TYR A 9 19.76 -1.11 2.03
C TYR A 9 19.51 0.29 1.47
N TYR A 10 18.24 0.58 1.17
CA TYR A 10 17.79 1.92 0.76
C TYR A 10 16.66 2.41 1.63
N ILE A 11 16.75 3.68 2.04
CA ILE A 11 15.66 4.40 2.69
C ILE A 11 14.79 5.04 1.60
N TYR A 12 13.46 4.95 1.73
CA TYR A 12 12.53 5.51 0.74
C TYR A 12 11.30 6.12 1.41
N GLY A 13 10.44 6.75 0.62
CA GLY A 13 9.20 7.39 1.09
C GLY A 13 9.38 8.86 1.46
N SER A 14 8.50 9.37 2.32
CA SER A 14 8.50 10.80 2.69
C SER A 14 9.68 11.13 3.62
N ASP A 15 10.39 12.21 3.31
CA ASP A 15 11.43 12.78 4.18
C ASP A 15 10.87 13.31 5.52
N ASP A 16 9.59 13.67 5.53
CA ASP A 16 8.85 14.13 6.72
C ASP A 16 8.14 13.00 7.49
N SER A 17 8.49 11.73 7.23
CA SER A 17 7.93 10.57 7.93
C SER A 17 8.58 10.37 9.31
N THR A 18 7.78 9.91 10.27
CA THR A 18 8.28 9.47 11.59
C THR A 18 8.93 8.10 11.50
N ASP A 19 8.45 7.25 10.60
CA ASP A 19 8.96 5.90 10.35
C ASP A 19 9.90 5.93 9.15
N GLN A 20 10.99 5.16 9.23
CA GLN A 20 11.91 4.96 8.11
C GLN A 20 11.51 3.69 7.36
N ASP A 21 10.97 3.87 6.16
CA ASP A 21 10.69 2.78 5.24
C ASP A 21 12.01 2.36 4.56
N VAL A 22 12.34 1.07 4.66
CA VAL A 22 13.64 0.54 4.20
C VAL A 22 13.44 -0.70 3.35
N ILE A 23 14.17 -0.79 2.24
CA ILE A 23 14.37 -2.06 1.54
C ILE A 23 15.75 -2.62 1.87
N ILE A 24 15.80 -3.88 2.30
CA ILE A 24 17.03 -4.63 2.53
C ILE A 24 17.28 -5.49 1.29
N ILE A 25 18.42 -5.30 0.64
CA ILE A 25 18.75 -5.95 -0.62
C ILE A 25 19.44 -7.27 -0.33
N VAL A 26 18.86 -8.36 -0.82
CA VAL A 26 19.42 -9.71 -0.67
C VAL A 26 19.65 -10.33 -2.05
N PRO A 27 20.69 -11.17 -2.21
CA PRO A 27 20.82 -12.03 -3.37
C PRO A 27 19.57 -12.92 -3.54
N LYS A 28 19.29 -13.35 -4.77
CA LYS A 28 18.11 -14.14 -5.10
C LYS A 28 18.12 -15.50 -4.40
N GLU A 29 19.29 -16.11 -4.37
CA GLU A 29 19.60 -17.36 -3.67
C GLU A 29 19.39 -17.26 -2.15
N ASP A 30 19.47 -16.06 -1.59
CA ASP A 30 19.28 -15.78 -0.17
C ASP A 30 17.85 -15.35 0.19
N MET A 31 16.98 -15.17 -0.80
CA MET A 31 15.57 -14.84 -0.60
C MET A 31 14.81 -16.09 -0.16
N PRO A 32 14.24 -16.14 1.07
CA PRO A 32 13.48 -17.30 1.51
C PRO A 32 12.31 -17.62 0.57
N GLU A 33 11.99 -18.91 0.40
CA GLU A 33 10.95 -19.36 -0.53
C GLU A 33 9.55 -18.88 -0.10
N THR A 34 9.24 -18.90 1.19
CA THR A 34 7.92 -18.55 1.69
C THR A 34 7.83 -17.11 2.16
N GLN A 35 6.66 -16.49 1.99
CA GLN A 35 6.39 -15.12 2.46
C GLN A 35 6.53 -14.98 3.98
N GLU A 36 6.28 -16.05 4.74
CA GLU A 36 6.43 -16.05 6.20
C GLU A 36 7.90 -16.06 6.60
N ASP A 37 8.72 -16.87 5.95
CA ASP A 37 10.16 -16.91 6.21
C ASP A 37 10.86 -15.60 5.82
N ARG A 38 10.39 -14.95 4.75
CA ARG A 38 10.85 -13.60 4.39
C ARG A 38 10.59 -12.58 5.52
N LYS A 39 9.38 -12.60 6.10
CA LYS A 39 9.03 -11.72 7.24
C LYS A 39 9.85 -12.05 8.48
N ASN A 40 10.04 -13.34 8.77
CA ASN A 40 10.85 -13.80 9.88
C ASN A 40 12.30 -13.35 9.72
N LYS A 41 12.89 -13.49 8.53
CA LYS A 41 14.24 -13.02 8.21
C LYS A 41 14.40 -11.52 8.51
N VAL A 42 13.46 -10.67 8.05
CA VAL A 42 13.47 -9.23 8.38
C VAL A 42 13.40 -9.02 9.89
N PHE A 43 12.47 -9.68 10.58
CA PHE A 43 12.31 -9.53 12.02
C PHE A 43 13.59 -9.90 12.79
N PHE A 44 14.25 -11.00 12.42
CA PHE A 44 15.51 -11.41 13.04
C PHE A 44 16.63 -10.41 12.77
N LEU A 45 16.78 -9.92 11.53
CA LEU A 45 17.78 -8.91 11.19
C LEU A 45 17.56 -7.61 11.96
N LEU A 46 16.33 -7.10 12.04
CA LEU A 46 16.06 -5.88 12.80
C LEU A 46 16.36 -6.06 14.29
N LYS A 47 16.05 -7.23 14.86
CA LYS A 47 16.32 -7.54 16.26
C LYS A 47 17.81 -7.72 16.57
N GLU A 48 18.54 -8.43 15.72
CA GLU A 48 19.97 -8.71 15.89
C GLU A 48 20.81 -7.44 15.85
N TYR A 49 20.43 -6.48 15.00
CA TYR A 49 21.16 -5.22 14.79
C TYR A 49 20.54 -4.02 15.51
N ASP A 50 19.53 -4.24 16.36
CA ASP A 50 18.80 -3.20 17.13
C ASP A 50 18.29 -2.04 16.26
N LEU A 51 17.67 -2.40 15.13
CA LEU A 51 17.16 -1.47 14.14
C LEU A 51 15.65 -1.28 14.29
N LYS A 52 15.17 -0.04 14.14
CA LYS A 52 13.74 0.34 14.23
C LYS A 52 13.09 0.64 12.88
N TRP A 53 13.65 0.10 11.80
CA TRP A 53 13.16 0.34 10.44
C TRP A 53 11.83 -0.37 10.17
N ASN A 54 10.97 0.26 9.37
CA ASN A 54 9.88 -0.43 8.69
C ASN A 54 10.44 -1.10 7.42
N ALA A 55 11.03 -2.29 7.60
CA ALA A 55 11.77 -2.94 6.53
C ALA A 55 10.98 -4.02 5.76
N THR A 56 11.38 -4.20 4.50
CA THR A 56 11.05 -5.35 3.64
C THR A 56 12.32 -5.87 2.97
N LEU A 57 12.28 -7.09 2.42
CA LEU A 57 13.35 -7.61 1.56
C LEU A 57 13.09 -7.23 0.11
N ALA A 58 14.15 -7.03 -0.67
CA ALA A 58 14.08 -6.88 -2.11
C ALA A 58 15.22 -7.66 -2.78
N VAL A 59 14.92 -8.29 -3.90
CA VAL A 59 15.92 -8.72 -4.90
C VAL A 59 15.89 -7.70 -6.03
N ILE A 60 17.07 -7.23 -6.46
CA ILE A 60 17.21 -6.33 -7.61
C ILE A 60 17.97 -7.08 -8.71
N GLU A 61 17.34 -7.21 -9.87
CA GLU A 61 17.92 -7.81 -11.08
C GLU A 61 17.71 -6.86 -12.25
N ASN A 62 18.76 -6.63 -13.06
CA ASN A 62 18.69 -5.81 -14.27
C ASN A 62 18.09 -4.40 -14.04
N GLY A 63 18.51 -3.73 -12.96
CA GLY A 63 18.07 -2.37 -12.67
C GLY A 63 16.64 -2.25 -12.12
N LYS A 64 15.99 -3.36 -11.76
CA LYS A 64 14.61 -3.41 -11.27
C LYS A 64 14.46 -4.36 -10.08
N ILE A 65 13.53 -4.07 -9.18
CA ILE A 65 13.12 -5.06 -8.17
C ILE A 65 12.47 -6.25 -8.88
N SER A 66 12.91 -7.46 -8.61
CA SER A 66 12.35 -8.69 -9.18
C SER A 66 11.61 -9.55 -8.16
N ASP A 67 11.86 -9.36 -6.86
CA ASP A 67 11.16 -10.09 -5.80
C ASP A 67 11.13 -9.31 -4.47
N THR A 68 10.08 -9.51 -3.67
CA THR A 68 9.88 -8.84 -2.36
C THR A 68 8.87 -9.58 -1.47
N ILE A 69 8.47 -8.98 -0.35
CA ILE A 69 7.37 -9.47 0.48
C ILE A 69 6.03 -8.91 -0.07
N PHE A 70 5.31 -9.70 -0.87
CA PHE A 70 4.09 -9.28 -1.59
C PHE A 70 2.94 -8.84 -0.68
N THR A 71 2.92 -9.38 0.54
CA THR A 71 1.94 -9.01 1.57
C THR A 71 2.21 -7.63 2.18
N LYS A 72 3.40 -7.06 1.98
CA LYS A 72 3.77 -5.71 2.42
C LYS A 72 3.84 -4.71 1.27
N SER A 73 4.37 -5.12 0.12
CA SER A 73 4.69 -4.23 -1.00
C SER A 73 4.44 -4.90 -2.33
N TRP A 74 4.27 -4.11 -3.41
CA TRP A 74 4.13 -4.63 -4.77
C TRP A 74 5.40 -4.25 -5.53
N ILE A 75 5.91 -5.16 -6.34
CA ILE A 75 7.22 -4.99 -6.99
C ILE A 75 7.26 -3.68 -7.77
N ASP A 76 6.27 -3.41 -8.60
CA ASP A 76 6.19 -2.22 -9.45
C ASP A 76 6.09 -0.93 -8.63
N SER A 77 5.17 -0.88 -7.66
CA SER A 77 4.98 0.26 -6.75
C SER A 77 6.23 0.53 -5.91
N LEU A 78 6.82 -0.52 -5.34
CA LEU A 78 8.01 -0.41 -4.49
C LEU A 78 9.23 0.02 -5.29
N ASN A 79 9.42 -0.54 -6.49
CA ASN A 79 10.49 -0.18 -7.41
C ASN A 79 10.45 1.32 -7.71
N ASN A 80 9.28 1.79 -8.14
CA ASN A 80 9.09 3.18 -8.52
C ASN A 80 9.14 4.12 -7.31
N ALA A 81 8.61 3.69 -6.15
CA ALA A 81 8.71 4.43 -4.90
C ALA A 81 10.16 4.66 -4.48
N VAL A 82 10.98 3.61 -4.48
CA VAL A 82 12.41 3.72 -4.15
C VAL A 82 13.09 4.62 -5.17
N LEU A 83 12.92 4.37 -6.47
CA LEU A 83 13.54 5.17 -7.52
C LEU A 83 13.21 6.67 -7.42
N GLU A 84 11.96 7.01 -7.15
CA GLU A 84 11.49 8.40 -7.06
C GLU A 84 11.97 9.10 -5.78
N THR A 85 12.03 8.38 -4.66
CA THR A 85 12.24 8.98 -3.33
C THR A 85 13.63 8.76 -2.75
N TYR A 86 14.48 7.98 -3.41
CA TYR A 86 15.83 7.65 -2.93
C TYR A 86 16.66 8.91 -2.60
N SER A 87 16.57 9.94 -3.45
CA SER A 87 17.30 11.20 -3.29
C SER A 87 16.82 12.09 -2.13
N LEU A 88 15.67 11.76 -1.52
CA LEU A 88 15.12 12.49 -0.38
C LEU A 88 15.77 12.11 0.95
N HIS A 89 16.60 11.06 0.96
CA HIS A 89 17.23 10.52 2.15
C HIS A 89 18.75 10.48 1.98
N GLN A 90 19.47 10.50 3.10
CA GLN A 90 20.90 10.21 3.09
C GLN A 90 21.10 8.70 2.93
N GLN A 91 21.82 8.29 1.88
CA GLN A 91 21.99 6.89 1.49
C GLN A 91 23.44 6.46 1.74
N GLU A 92 23.61 5.20 2.12
CA GLU A 92 24.94 4.59 2.33
C GLU A 92 25.43 3.85 1.08
N TYR A 93 24.51 3.36 0.24
CA TYR A 93 24.80 2.55 -0.93
C TYR A 93 24.23 3.19 -2.19
N ASP A 94 24.97 3.15 -3.29
CA ASP A 94 24.50 3.62 -4.59
C ASP A 94 23.23 2.89 -5.04
N LEU A 95 22.33 3.62 -5.70
CA LEU A 95 21.05 3.09 -6.17
C LEU A 95 21.25 2.12 -7.35
N LEU A 96 20.84 0.87 -7.14
CA LEU A 96 20.88 -0.19 -8.16
C LEU A 96 19.63 -0.20 -9.06
N ILE A 97 18.54 0.46 -8.65
CA ILE A 97 17.33 0.58 -9.46
C ILE A 97 17.55 1.70 -10.47
N THR A 98 17.53 1.37 -11.75
CA THR A 98 17.79 2.33 -12.84
C THR A 98 16.58 2.61 -13.70
N GLU A 99 15.51 1.83 -13.54
CA GLU A 99 14.34 1.89 -14.41
C GLU A 99 13.04 1.82 -13.63
N ARG A 100 12.02 2.54 -14.12
CA ARG A 100 10.64 2.39 -13.65
C ARG A 100 10.03 1.08 -14.17
N GLN A 101 9.11 0.53 -13.39
CA GLN A 101 8.24 -0.56 -13.80
C GLN A 101 6.86 -0.03 -14.14
N THR A 102 6.25 -0.60 -15.19
CA THR A 102 4.86 -0.30 -15.54
C THR A 102 3.94 -0.74 -14.42
N ARG A 103 2.99 0.12 -14.04
CA ARG A 103 2.05 -0.19 -12.96
C ARG A 103 0.93 -1.08 -13.43
N ASN A 104 0.70 -2.16 -12.69
CA ASN A 104 -0.52 -2.94 -12.80
C ASN A 104 -1.65 -2.24 -12.03
N LYS A 105 -2.53 -1.54 -12.74
CA LYS A 105 -3.59 -0.73 -12.14
C LYS A 105 -4.66 -1.62 -11.49
N THR A 106 -4.94 -2.80 -12.04
CA THR A 106 -5.84 -3.79 -11.46
C THR A 106 -5.37 -4.26 -10.10
N LEU A 107 -4.06 -4.53 -9.93
CA LEU A 107 -3.49 -4.87 -8.62
C LEU A 107 -3.60 -3.69 -7.65
N ALA A 108 -3.28 -2.48 -8.12
CA ALA A 108 -3.38 -1.27 -7.29
C ALA A 108 -4.81 -1.04 -6.78
N ILE A 109 -5.81 -1.20 -7.65
CA ILE A 109 -7.24 -1.12 -7.33
C ILE A 109 -7.64 -2.20 -6.32
N TYR A 110 -7.32 -3.46 -6.62
CA TYR A 110 -7.65 -4.59 -5.76
C TYR A 110 -7.15 -4.39 -4.34
N LYS A 111 -5.90 -3.95 -4.21
CA LYS A 111 -5.26 -3.71 -2.94
C LYS A 111 -5.82 -2.50 -2.20
N ALA A 112 -6.05 -1.38 -2.88
CA ALA A 112 -6.65 -0.21 -2.25
C ALA A 112 -8.01 -0.54 -1.63
N VAL A 113 -8.88 -1.24 -2.39
CA VAL A 113 -10.19 -1.69 -1.88
C VAL A 113 -10.03 -2.64 -0.70
N ARG A 114 -9.13 -3.64 -0.81
CA ARG A 114 -8.89 -4.60 0.26
C ARG A 114 -8.34 -3.92 1.53
N THR A 115 -7.45 -2.96 1.41
CA THR A 115 -6.88 -2.20 2.53
C THR A 115 -7.95 -1.38 3.24
N VAL A 116 -8.75 -0.60 2.50
CA VAL A 116 -9.84 0.20 3.07
C VAL A 116 -10.83 -0.70 3.83
N LEU A 117 -11.29 -1.79 3.21
CA LEU A 117 -12.19 -2.73 3.87
C LEU A 117 -11.54 -3.39 5.10
N THR A 118 -10.23 -3.68 5.07
CA THR A 118 -9.52 -4.29 6.22
C THR A 118 -9.57 -3.39 7.44
N MET A 119 -9.38 -2.08 7.25
CA MET A 119 -9.46 -1.09 8.32
C MET A 119 -10.85 -1.06 8.99
N LEU A 120 -11.89 -1.38 8.23
CA LEU A 120 -13.29 -1.33 8.66
C LEU A 120 -13.77 -2.64 9.31
N THR A 121 -12.94 -3.67 9.40
CA THR A 121 -13.32 -5.00 9.90
C THR A 121 -13.75 -5.04 11.38
N ARG A 122 -13.56 -3.97 12.14
CA ARG A 122 -13.95 -3.86 13.56
C ARG A 122 -14.95 -2.76 13.86
N THR A 123 -15.55 -2.20 12.81
CA THR A 123 -16.67 -1.26 12.89
C THR A 123 -18.02 -2.01 12.89
N GLU A 124 -19.11 -1.25 12.89
CA GLU A 124 -20.48 -1.74 12.64
C GLU A 124 -20.64 -2.51 11.31
N TYR A 125 -19.78 -2.26 10.31
CA TYR A 125 -19.81 -2.96 9.02
C TYR A 125 -19.15 -4.35 9.04
N ARG A 126 -18.63 -4.79 10.19
CA ARG A 126 -17.89 -6.06 10.34
C ARG A 126 -18.60 -7.27 9.76
N THR A 127 -19.91 -7.40 9.97
CA THR A 127 -20.70 -8.56 9.52
C THR A 127 -20.78 -8.66 8.00
N GLN A 128 -20.72 -7.54 7.30
CA GLN A 128 -20.73 -7.46 5.84
C GLN A 128 -19.32 -7.65 5.26
N ILE A 129 -18.30 -7.09 5.92
CA ILE A 129 -16.92 -7.06 5.41
C ILE A 129 -16.17 -8.37 5.66
N ARG A 130 -16.25 -8.92 6.88
CA ARG A 130 -15.43 -10.06 7.30
C ARG A 130 -15.59 -11.30 6.40
N PRO A 131 -16.81 -11.65 5.91
CA PRO A 131 -16.99 -12.79 5.02
C PRO A 131 -16.30 -12.65 3.66
N ILE A 132 -16.11 -11.43 3.15
CA ILE A 132 -15.60 -11.20 1.78
C ILE A 132 -14.11 -10.83 1.73
N ILE A 133 -13.53 -10.46 2.88
CA ILE A 133 -12.09 -10.23 3.03
C ILE A 133 -11.30 -11.53 3.23
N LYS A 134 -11.93 -12.53 3.87
CA LYS A 134 -11.25 -13.78 4.22
C LYS A 134 -11.26 -14.78 3.07
N GLY A 135 -10.18 -14.82 2.31
CA GLY A 135 -10.02 -15.77 1.21
C GLY A 135 -10.32 -15.15 -0.15
N ILE A 136 -10.53 -16.00 -1.14
CA ILE A 136 -10.75 -15.59 -2.53
C ILE A 136 -12.26 -15.48 -2.76
N HIS A 137 -12.73 -14.24 -2.92
CA HIS A 137 -14.11 -13.93 -3.26
C HIS A 137 -14.14 -13.00 -4.45
N ASP A 138 -15.27 -12.99 -5.15
CA ASP A 138 -15.51 -12.05 -6.22
C ASP A 138 -15.20 -10.61 -5.77
N PHE A 139 -14.41 -9.92 -6.58
CA PHE A 139 -14.02 -8.56 -6.36
C PHE A 139 -15.22 -7.61 -6.39
N ASN A 140 -16.25 -7.89 -7.21
CA ASN A 140 -17.44 -7.04 -7.28
C ASN A 140 -18.20 -6.98 -5.96
N LEU A 141 -18.20 -8.06 -5.17
CA LEU A 141 -18.79 -8.05 -3.82
C LEU A 141 -18.08 -7.06 -2.87
N LYS A 142 -16.77 -6.85 -3.06
CA LYS A 142 -16.00 -5.88 -2.27
C LYS A 142 -16.36 -4.45 -2.63
N LEU A 143 -16.54 -4.18 -3.92
CA LEU A 143 -17.01 -2.87 -4.40
C LEU A 143 -18.43 -2.59 -3.92
N GLU A 144 -19.32 -3.58 -3.96
CA GLU A 144 -20.70 -3.44 -3.47
C GLU A 144 -20.74 -3.11 -1.98
N VAL A 145 -19.98 -3.83 -1.15
CA VAL A 145 -19.92 -3.56 0.30
C VAL A 145 -19.31 -2.19 0.56
N LEU A 146 -18.20 -1.84 -0.11
CA LEU A 146 -17.57 -0.52 0.04
C LEU A 146 -18.54 0.63 -0.30
N GLY A 147 -19.36 0.47 -1.34
CA GLY A 147 -20.37 1.46 -1.73
C GLY A 147 -21.52 1.65 -0.75
N LYS A 148 -21.69 0.76 0.24
CA LYS A 148 -22.73 0.87 1.29
C LYS A 148 -22.22 1.50 2.58
N ILE A 149 -20.92 1.78 2.69
CA ILE A 149 -20.31 2.30 3.91
C ILE A 149 -20.51 3.81 3.95
N ASP A 150 -21.15 4.27 5.02
CA ASP A 150 -21.22 5.68 5.37
C ASP A 150 -20.02 6.04 6.25
N PHE A 151 -19.08 6.82 5.71
CA PHE A 151 -17.90 7.28 6.45
C PHE A 151 -18.21 8.48 7.34
N LEU A 152 -19.36 9.14 7.18
CA LEU A 152 -19.79 10.23 8.05
C LEU A 152 -20.14 9.72 9.44
N SER A 153 -20.82 8.55 9.51
CA SER A 153 -21.26 7.94 10.76
C SER A 153 -20.12 7.33 11.58
N LEU A 154 -19.01 6.96 10.94
CA LEU A 154 -17.88 6.30 11.58
C LEU A 154 -17.20 7.22 12.61
N SER A 155 -17.33 6.90 13.90
CA SER A 155 -16.60 7.61 14.97
C SER A 155 -15.28 6.95 15.31
N GLU A 156 -15.24 5.62 15.39
CA GLU A 156 -14.07 4.83 15.78
C GLU A 156 -13.91 3.57 14.94
N PHE A 157 -12.67 3.07 14.80
CA PHE A 157 -12.40 1.83 14.04
C PHE A 157 -12.09 0.63 14.94
N HIS A 158 -11.73 0.85 16.21
CA HIS A 158 -11.47 -0.19 17.21
C HIS A 158 -10.39 -1.24 16.82
N GLN A 159 -9.43 -0.85 15.98
CA GLN A 159 -8.28 -1.70 15.65
C GLN A 159 -7.31 -1.80 16.84
N LYS A 160 -6.72 -2.98 17.03
CA LYS A 160 -5.89 -3.27 18.22
C LYS A 160 -4.51 -2.58 18.17
N ASN A 161 -3.93 -2.48 16.97
CA ASN A 161 -2.54 -2.09 16.77
C ASN A 161 -2.42 -0.90 15.80
N THR A 162 -3.51 -0.20 15.53
CA THR A 162 -3.54 0.92 14.57
C THR A 162 -4.48 1.97 15.13
N PRO A 163 -3.95 3.13 15.58
CA PRO A 163 -4.77 4.25 16.03
C PRO A 163 -5.73 4.73 14.94
N ASP A 164 -6.89 5.25 15.35
CA ASP A 164 -7.91 5.71 14.40
C ASP A 164 -7.41 6.83 13.49
N ALA A 165 -6.53 7.72 13.98
CA ALA A 165 -5.89 8.74 13.16
C ALA A 165 -5.00 8.15 12.04
N ASP A 166 -4.31 7.03 12.32
CA ASP A 166 -3.55 6.30 11.29
C ASP A 166 -4.48 5.64 10.28
N ILE A 167 -5.63 5.13 10.72
CA ILE A 167 -6.60 4.50 9.83
C ILE A 167 -7.22 5.53 8.88
N TRP A 168 -7.62 6.68 9.40
CA TRP A 168 -8.11 7.82 8.61
C TRP A 168 -7.08 8.23 7.54
N LYS A 169 -5.82 8.39 7.94
CA LYS A 169 -4.70 8.64 7.02
C LYS A 169 -4.59 7.55 5.95
N ILE A 170 -4.56 6.27 6.34
CA ILE A 170 -4.42 5.12 5.43
C ILE A 170 -5.54 5.15 4.39
N ILE A 171 -6.79 5.29 4.82
CA ILE A 171 -7.95 5.31 3.92
C ILE A 171 -7.82 6.46 2.91
N ALA A 172 -7.61 7.69 3.39
CA ALA A 172 -7.48 8.86 2.51
C ALA A 172 -6.32 8.72 1.52
N PHE A 173 -5.16 8.23 1.99
CA PHE A 173 -3.96 8.09 1.17
C PHE A 173 -4.14 7.05 0.05
N TYR A 174 -4.66 5.86 0.37
CA TYR A 174 -4.91 4.83 -0.64
C TYR A 174 -5.94 5.26 -1.69
N ILE A 175 -7.00 5.98 -1.27
CA ILE A 175 -8.01 6.49 -2.20
C ILE A 175 -7.40 7.53 -3.14
N GLY A 176 -6.73 8.56 -2.60
CA GLY A 176 -6.13 9.61 -3.43
C GLY A 176 -5.05 9.07 -4.37
N GLN A 177 -4.20 8.15 -3.91
CA GLN A 177 -3.22 7.48 -4.77
C GLN A 177 -3.89 6.72 -5.92
N ASN A 178 -4.98 6.01 -5.65
CA ASN A 178 -5.64 5.21 -6.67
C ASN A 178 -6.38 6.08 -7.68
N ILE A 179 -7.02 7.17 -7.24
CA ILE A 179 -7.61 8.18 -8.13
C ILE A 179 -6.53 8.77 -9.06
N ALA A 180 -5.40 9.21 -8.49
CA ALA A 180 -4.30 9.83 -9.25
C ALA A 180 -3.74 8.88 -10.32
N LEU A 181 -3.56 7.61 -9.96
CA LEU A 181 -3.05 6.58 -10.86
C LEU A 181 -4.03 6.25 -11.99
N ILE A 182 -5.33 6.19 -11.69
CA ILE A 182 -6.34 5.83 -12.69
C ILE A 182 -6.59 6.96 -13.67
N GLU A 183 -6.79 8.18 -13.17
CA GLU A 183 -7.17 9.33 -14.00
C GLU A 183 -6.00 9.92 -14.76
N ASN A 184 -4.85 10.04 -14.10
CA ASN A 184 -3.73 10.85 -14.59
C ASN A 184 -2.43 10.05 -14.79
N ASP A 185 -2.44 8.75 -14.48
CA ASP A 185 -1.23 7.91 -14.48
C ASP A 185 -0.14 8.44 -13.53
N ILE A 186 -0.56 9.12 -12.45
CA ILE A 186 0.35 9.72 -11.46
C ILE A 186 0.52 8.78 -10.28
N GLU A 187 1.77 8.49 -9.94
CA GLU A 187 2.14 7.77 -8.73
C GLU A 187 2.59 8.74 -7.64
N ILE A 188 1.99 8.63 -6.46
CA ILE A 188 2.26 9.52 -5.33
C ILE A 188 2.89 8.70 -4.21
N TYR A 189 4.13 9.02 -3.81
CA TYR A 189 4.84 8.29 -2.75
C TYR A 189 5.12 9.11 -1.49
N THR A 190 4.94 10.43 -1.55
CA THR A 190 5.22 11.32 -0.42
C THR A 190 3.98 12.08 0.03
N LYS A 191 3.95 12.46 1.31
CA LYS A 191 2.87 13.30 1.85
C LYS A 191 2.80 14.64 1.12
N LYS A 192 3.95 15.29 0.92
CA LYS A 192 4.05 16.58 0.21
C LYS A 192 3.48 16.49 -1.20
N ASN A 193 3.84 15.44 -1.96
CA ASN A 193 3.28 15.19 -3.28
C ASN A 193 1.76 14.96 -3.20
N PHE A 194 1.29 14.13 -2.25
CA PHE A 194 -0.13 13.89 -2.05
C PHE A 194 -0.94 15.17 -1.81
N ILE A 195 -0.46 16.06 -0.94
CA ILE A 195 -1.13 17.32 -0.63
C ILE A 195 -1.14 18.28 -1.82
N SER A 196 -0.12 18.24 -2.67
CA SER A 196 -0.11 19.05 -3.89
C SER A 196 -1.23 18.67 -4.87
N HIS A 197 -1.74 17.44 -4.80
CA HIS A 197 -2.88 16.96 -5.60
C HIS A 197 -4.21 17.03 -4.86
N TYR A 198 -4.22 16.78 -3.54
CA TYR A 198 -5.43 16.64 -2.73
C TYR A 198 -5.32 17.44 -1.43
N ASN A 199 -5.23 18.77 -1.57
CA ASN A 199 -5.00 19.65 -0.42
C ASN A 199 -6.11 19.59 0.64
N ASP A 200 -7.37 19.35 0.22
CA ASP A 200 -8.51 19.21 1.12
C ASP A 200 -8.52 17.89 1.92
N LEU A 201 -7.58 16.97 1.66
CA LEU A 201 -7.33 15.79 2.47
C LEU A 201 -6.17 15.96 3.46
N SER A 202 -5.62 17.18 3.62
CA SER A 202 -4.42 17.41 4.45
C SER A 202 -4.53 16.95 5.88
N ASP A 203 -5.73 17.07 6.45
CA ASP A 203 -5.95 16.82 7.86
C ASP A 203 -5.91 15.32 8.16
N PHE A 204 -6.35 14.49 7.20
CA PHE A 204 -6.14 13.05 7.23
C PHE A 204 -4.65 12.70 7.16
N ILE A 205 -3.92 13.27 6.19
CA ILE A 205 -2.52 12.91 5.93
C ILE A 205 -1.60 13.25 7.10
N TYR A 206 -1.82 14.41 7.71
CA TYR A 206 -1.06 14.88 8.87
C TYR A 206 -1.69 14.51 10.21
N ARG A 207 -2.73 13.67 10.20
CA ARG A 207 -3.38 13.13 11.42
C ARG A 207 -3.87 14.22 12.37
N LYS A 208 -4.40 15.31 11.82
CA LYS A 208 -5.07 16.33 12.62
C LYS A 208 -6.41 15.81 13.15
N THR A 209 -7.05 16.57 14.02
CA THR A 209 -8.39 16.25 14.50
C THR A 209 -9.38 16.27 13.35
N ILE A 210 -10.02 15.13 13.08
CA ILE A 210 -10.95 14.96 11.97
C ILE A 210 -12.34 15.46 12.36
N THR A 211 -12.85 16.42 11.60
CA THR A 211 -14.18 17.03 11.76
C THR A 211 -15.25 16.33 10.91
N ALA A 212 -16.51 16.74 11.05
CA ALA A 212 -17.58 16.27 10.17
C ALA A 212 -17.37 16.71 8.70
N ASP A 213 -16.86 17.93 8.48
CA ASP A 213 -16.57 18.46 7.15
C ASP A 213 -15.47 17.65 6.46
N ASP A 214 -14.43 17.25 7.20
CA ASP A 214 -13.38 16.37 6.69
C ASP A 214 -13.95 15.04 6.22
N LYS A 215 -14.83 14.42 7.02
CA LYS A 215 -15.49 13.16 6.64
C LYS A 215 -16.37 13.34 5.40
N MET A 216 -17.05 14.48 5.27
CA MET A 216 -17.80 14.81 4.05
C MET A 216 -16.89 14.90 2.84
N ILE A 217 -15.73 15.54 2.95
CA ILE A 217 -14.73 15.60 1.89
C ILE A 217 -14.29 14.18 1.50
N LEU A 218 -13.91 13.35 2.47
CA LEU A 218 -13.48 11.98 2.21
C LEU A 218 -14.59 11.13 1.57
N GLN A 219 -15.84 11.25 2.02
CA GLN A 219 -16.98 10.54 1.41
C GLN A 219 -17.16 10.92 -0.07
N ARG A 220 -16.95 12.20 -0.44
CA ARG A 220 -16.99 12.61 -1.86
C ARG A 220 -15.88 11.93 -2.66
N TYR A 221 -14.66 11.87 -2.14
CA TYR A 221 -13.55 11.16 -2.79
C TYR A 221 -13.83 9.67 -2.94
N ILE A 222 -14.45 9.03 -1.95
CA ILE A 222 -14.85 7.61 -2.01
C ILE A 222 -15.91 7.40 -3.10
N ASN A 223 -16.92 8.26 -3.16
CA ASN A 223 -17.98 8.18 -4.17
C ASN A 223 -17.40 8.39 -5.58
N HIS A 224 -16.50 9.36 -5.74
CA HIS A 224 -15.77 9.58 -7.00
C HIS A 224 -14.92 8.38 -7.37
N TRP A 225 -14.15 7.86 -6.43
CA TRP A 225 -13.32 6.68 -6.61
C TRP A 225 -14.14 5.46 -7.04
N LEU A 226 -15.26 5.16 -6.38
CA LEU A 226 -16.14 4.06 -6.76
C LEU A 226 -16.68 4.22 -8.19
N LYS A 227 -17.06 5.44 -8.59
CA LYS A 227 -17.47 5.74 -9.97
C LYS A 227 -16.32 5.53 -10.96
N LEU A 228 -15.10 5.93 -10.60
CA LEU A 228 -13.92 5.66 -11.42
C LEU A 228 -13.67 4.16 -11.58
N LEU A 229 -13.79 3.37 -10.50
CA LEU A 229 -13.61 1.93 -10.57
C LEU A 229 -14.66 1.29 -11.49
N GLN A 230 -15.93 1.70 -11.40
CA GLN A 230 -16.99 1.22 -12.30
C GLN A 230 -16.71 1.53 -13.78
N ASN A 231 -16.11 2.70 -14.06
CA ASN A 231 -15.76 3.11 -15.42
C ASN A 231 -14.39 2.61 -15.87
N PHE A 232 -13.57 2.07 -14.95
CA PHE A 232 -12.23 1.61 -15.29
C PHE A 232 -12.29 0.42 -16.24
N GLY A 233 -13.14 -0.57 -15.94
CA GLY A 233 -13.35 -1.74 -16.79
C GLY A 233 -14.16 -2.82 -16.07
N GLU A 234 -14.43 -3.91 -16.78
CA GLU A 234 -15.16 -5.05 -16.22
C GLU A 234 -14.21 -5.95 -15.40
N PHE A 235 -14.44 -6.03 -14.09
CA PHE A 235 -13.70 -6.90 -13.19
C PHE A 235 -14.26 -8.32 -13.18
N LYS A 236 -13.47 -9.30 -13.64
CA LYS A 236 -13.85 -10.71 -13.69
C LYS A 236 -13.01 -11.54 -12.73
N SER A 237 -13.67 -12.15 -11.76
CA SER A 237 -13.04 -13.03 -10.76
C SER A 237 -13.25 -14.50 -11.16
N ALA A 238 -12.18 -15.23 -11.43
CA ALA A 238 -12.25 -16.65 -11.79
C ALA A 238 -11.03 -17.43 -11.28
N ASN A 239 -11.25 -18.58 -10.63
CA ASN A 239 -10.18 -19.51 -10.20
C ASN A 239 -9.03 -18.87 -9.39
N GLY A 240 -9.31 -17.86 -8.56
CA GLY A 240 -8.26 -17.17 -7.79
C GLY A 240 -7.63 -15.97 -8.50
N PHE A 241 -8.00 -15.71 -9.75
CA PHE A 241 -7.50 -14.60 -10.53
C PHE A 241 -8.54 -13.50 -10.68
N LEU A 242 -8.08 -12.26 -10.72
CA LEU A 242 -8.88 -11.10 -11.11
C LEU A 242 -8.32 -10.54 -12.40
N THR A 243 -9.20 -10.38 -13.39
CA THR A 243 -8.87 -9.78 -14.69
C THR A 243 -9.67 -8.51 -14.90
N CYS A 244 -9.03 -7.50 -15.49
CA CYS A 244 -9.67 -6.27 -15.94
C CYS A 244 -8.82 -5.68 -17.07
N LYS A 245 -9.46 -5.33 -18.19
CA LYS A 245 -8.75 -5.00 -19.45
C LYS A 245 -7.78 -6.12 -19.83
N GLU A 246 -6.51 -5.79 -20.05
CA GLU A 246 -5.43 -6.71 -20.40
C GLU A 246 -4.61 -7.15 -19.17
N GLU A 247 -4.98 -6.69 -17.97
CA GLU A 247 -4.29 -7.01 -16.73
C GLU A 247 -4.93 -8.23 -16.05
N CYS A 248 -4.08 -9.10 -15.50
CA CYS A 248 -4.46 -10.26 -14.70
C CYS A 248 -3.65 -10.24 -13.41
N ILE A 249 -4.30 -10.52 -12.27
CA ILE A 249 -3.64 -10.61 -10.97
C ILE A 249 -4.02 -11.92 -10.28
N ASP A 250 -3.05 -12.50 -9.58
CA ASP A 250 -3.26 -13.59 -8.63
C ASP A 250 -3.74 -12.98 -7.29
N MET A 251 -5.01 -13.19 -6.94
CA MET A 251 -5.58 -12.63 -5.71
C MET A 251 -5.08 -13.30 -4.43
N LEU A 252 -4.53 -14.53 -4.53
CA LEU A 252 -4.02 -15.27 -3.38
C LEU A 252 -2.62 -14.78 -3.00
N ASN A 253 -1.75 -14.71 -3.99
CA ASN A 253 -0.36 -14.29 -3.83
C ASN A 253 -0.17 -12.79 -3.99
N GLU A 254 -1.22 -12.09 -4.44
CA GLU A 254 -1.27 -10.64 -4.60
C GLU A 254 -0.17 -10.08 -5.50
N LYS A 255 0.03 -10.76 -6.64
CA LYS A 255 1.03 -10.47 -7.68
C LYS A 255 0.41 -10.50 -9.08
N PHE A 256 1.14 -10.05 -10.09
CA PHE A 256 0.79 -10.13 -11.51
C PHE A 256 1.95 -10.73 -12.32
#